data_AF-A0A699X7U1-F1
#
_entry.id   AF-A0A699X7U1-F1
#
_cell.length_a   1.000
_cell.length_b   1.000
_cell.length_c   1.000
_cell.angle_alpha   90.00
_cell.angle_beta   90.00
_cell.angle_gamma   90.00
#
_symmetry.space_group_name_H-M   'P 1'
#
loop_
_entity.id
_entity.type
_entity.pdbx_description
1 polymer ?
#
loop_
_entity_poly.entity_id
_entity_poly.type
_entity_poly.pdbx_seq_one_letter_code
_entity_poly.pdbx_strand_id
1 'polypeptide(L)'
;IEVRVYSEGSEARVEVKDQGIGISAENQKRIFQQFERVSASHAVSGLGLGLFISDQIVAAHGGTISVESDEGCGSLFRVSLPL
;
A
#
# COMPACT_ATOMS: atom_id res chain seq x y z
N ILE A 1 -8.39 -1.41 -11.52
CA ILE A 1 -7.52 -0.59 -10.66
C ILE A 1 -7.99 0.85 -10.81
N GLU A 2 -8.24 1.53 -9.69
CA GLU A 2 -8.69 2.92 -9.64
C GLU A 2 -7.64 3.75 -8.89
N VAL A 3 -7.36 4.95 -9.40
CA VAL A 3 -6.41 5.89 -8.76
C VAL A 3 -7.12 7.22 -8.56
N ARG A 4 -7.04 7.77 -7.35
CA ARG A 4 -7.61 9.08 -7.00
C ARG A 4 -6.56 9.96 -6.36
N VAL A 5 -6.63 11.25 -6.64
CA VAL A 5 -5.78 12.27 -6.02
C VAL A 5 -6.65 13.43 -5.60
N TYR A 6 -6.50 13.87 -4.36
CA TYR A 6 -7.24 15.00 -3.80
C TYR A 6 -6.45 15.63 -2.65
N SER A 7 -6.81 16.85 -2.26
CA SER A 7 -6.32 17.45 -1.01
C SER A 7 -7.33 17.22 0.11
N GLU A 8 -6.85 16.99 1.31
CA GLU A 8 -7.66 16.96 2.53
C GLU A 8 -6.94 17.74 3.64
N GLY A 9 -7.51 18.88 4.04
CA GLY A 9 -6.86 19.77 5.01
C GLY A 9 -5.52 20.31 4.49
N SER A 10 -4.45 20.02 5.23
CA SER A 10 -3.06 20.39 4.88
C SER A 10 -2.27 19.23 4.27
N GLU A 11 -2.95 18.22 3.72
CA GLU A 11 -2.32 17.06 3.11
C GLU A 11 -2.81 16.85 1.66
N ALA A 12 -1.90 16.39 0.80
CA ALA A 12 -2.23 15.77 -0.47
C ALA A 12 -2.40 14.26 -0.25
N ARG A 13 -3.48 13.68 -0.78
CA ARG A 13 -3.78 12.26 -0.72
C ARG A 13 -3.77 11.62 -2.09
N VAL A 14 -3.13 10.46 -2.17
CA VAL A 14 -3.14 9.56 -3.32
C VAL A 14 -3.70 8.22 -2.87
N GLU A 15 -4.77 7.78 -3.51
CA GLU A 15 -5.41 6.50 -3.25
C GLU A 15 -5.30 5.57 -4.46
N VAL A 16 -4.91 4.33 -4.21
CA VAL A 16 -4.84 3.27 -5.22
C VAL A 16 -5.70 2.12 -4.74
N LYS A 17 -6.77 1.83 -5.47
CA LYS A 17 -7.70 0.73 -5.18
C LYS A 17 -7.57 -0.38 -6.22
N ASP A 18 -7.34 -1.59 -5.75
CA ASP A 18 -7.38 -2.81 -6.55
C ASP A 18 -8.64 -3.66 -6.23
N GLN A 19 -8.82 -4.73 -7.01
CA GLN A 19 -9.87 -5.74 -6.83
C GLN A 19 -9.23 -7.14 -6.73
N GLY A 20 -8.02 -7.21 -6.17
CA GLY A 20 -7.26 -8.44 -6.00
C GLY A 20 -7.78 -9.31 -4.85
N ILE A 21 -6.98 -10.28 -4.46
CA ILE A 21 -7.32 -11.25 -3.41
C ILE A 21 -7.44 -10.65 -2.00
N GLY A 22 -7.06 -9.39 -1.82
CA GLY A 22 -6.98 -8.73 -0.52
C GLY A 22 -5.82 -9.22 0.35
N ILE A 23 -5.72 -8.68 1.55
CA ILE A 23 -4.61 -8.90 2.48
C ILE A 23 -5.18 -9.13 3.88
N SER A 24 -4.82 -10.26 4.49
CA SER A 24 -5.20 -10.56 5.87
C SER A 24 -4.70 -9.49 6.86
N ALA A 25 -5.43 -9.26 7.95
CA ALA A 25 -5.05 -8.28 8.96
C ALA A 25 -3.65 -8.51 9.56
N GLU A 26 -3.21 -9.78 9.65
CA GLU A 26 -1.85 -10.12 10.10
C GLU A 26 -0.80 -9.64 9.09
N ASN A 27 -1.06 -9.86 7.81
CA ASN A 27 -0.13 -9.54 6.74
C ASN A 27 -0.07 -8.03 6.47
N GLN A 28 -1.15 -7.27 6.67
CA GLN A 28 -1.18 -5.81 6.45
C GLN A 28 -0.09 -5.04 7.23
N LYS A 29 0.34 -5.54 8.40
CA LYS A 29 1.44 -4.94 9.16
C LYS A 29 2.82 -5.31 8.63
N ARG A 30 2.92 -6.43 7.93
CA ARG A 30 4.17 -7.03 7.47
C ARG A 30 4.49 -6.65 6.03
N ILE A 31 3.49 -6.32 5.20
CA ILE A 31 3.68 -6.01 3.77
C ILE A 31 4.60 -4.82 3.48
N PHE A 32 4.82 -3.94 4.46
CA PHE A 32 5.76 -2.82 4.35
C PHE A 32 7.18 -3.21 4.76
N GLN A 33 7.42 -4.43 5.24
CA GLN A 33 8.76 -4.93 5.53
C GLN A 33 9.46 -5.41 4.27
N GLN A 34 10.79 -5.30 4.26
CA GLN A 34 11.61 -5.81 3.17
C GLN A 34 11.43 -7.32 2.97
N PHE A 35 11.35 -7.76 1.71
CA PHE A 35 11.25 -9.16 1.29
C PHE A 35 9.95 -9.88 1.67
N GLU A 36 8.95 -9.16 2.18
CA GLU A 36 7.71 -9.78 2.59
C GLU A 36 6.81 -10.17 1.42
N ARG A 37 6.27 -11.39 1.47
CA ARG A 37 5.35 -11.93 0.46
C ARG A 37 4.11 -12.51 1.12
N VAL A 38 2.94 -11.99 0.73
CA VAL A 38 1.64 -12.42 1.27
C VAL A 38 1.12 -13.70 0.59
N SER A 39 1.76 -14.20 -0.48
CA SER A 39 1.27 -15.34 -1.25
C SER A 39 2.40 -16.32 -1.60
N ALA A 40 2.22 -17.58 -1.20
CA ALA A 40 3.06 -18.73 -1.55
C ALA A 40 2.83 -19.24 -2.99
N SER A 41 1.96 -18.60 -3.76
CA SER A 41 1.58 -19.05 -5.11
C SER A 41 2.46 -18.37 -6.17
N HIS A 42 3.30 -19.18 -6.79
CA HIS A 42 4.29 -18.99 -7.87
C HIS A 42 3.99 -18.04 -9.07
N ALA A 43 3.08 -17.05 -9.01
CA ALA A 43 2.64 -16.30 -10.19
C ALA A 43 3.09 -14.84 -10.28
N VAL A 44 3.57 -14.19 -9.21
CA VAL A 44 4.02 -12.79 -9.27
C VAL A 44 5.53 -12.71 -9.07
N SER A 45 6.24 -12.33 -10.13
CA SER A 45 7.67 -12.02 -10.11
C SER A 45 7.90 -10.68 -9.40
N GLY A 46 8.74 -10.68 -8.37
CA GLY A 46 9.07 -9.48 -7.61
C GLY A 46 9.81 -9.82 -6.31
N LEU A 47 10.73 -8.96 -5.88
CA LEU A 47 11.55 -9.16 -4.68
C LEU A 47 10.80 -8.85 -3.36
N GLY A 48 9.52 -8.50 -3.42
CA GLY A 48 8.78 -8.03 -2.24
C GLY A 48 9.30 -6.69 -1.70
N LEU A 49 9.87 -5.85 -2.57
CA LEU A 49 10.47 -4.57 -2.19
C LEU A 49 9.62 -3.35 -2.53
N GLY A 50 8.60 -3.49 -3.37
CA GLY A 50 7.82 -2.36 -3.87
C GLY A 50 7.21 -1.51 -2.75
N LEU A 51 6.45 -2.14 -1.85
CA LEU A 51 5.79 -1.44 -0.74
C LEU A 51 6.78 -0.89 0.29
N PHE A 52 7.86 -1.61 0.58
CA PHE A 52 8.94 -1.10 1.44
C PHE A 52 9.57 0.17 0.83
N ILE A 53 9.90 0.16 -0.46
CA ILE A 53 10.46 1.34 -1.14
C ILE A 53 9.44 2.50 -1.14
N SER A 54 8.17 2.21 -1.42
CA SER A 54 7.11 3.22 -1.35
C SER A 54 7.00 3.85 0.04
N ASP A 55 7.02 3.04 1.10
CA ASP A 55 7.02 3.52 2.49
C ASP A 55 8.22 4.44 2.76
N GLN A 56 9.44 4.04 2.35
CA GLN A 56 10.64 4.87 2.52
C GLN A 56 10.55 6.19 1.74
N ILE A 57 10.05 6.18 0.50
CA ILE A 57 9.85 7.40 -0.29
C ILE A 57 8.85 8.32 0.40
N VAL A 58 7.71 7.79 0.84
CA VAL A 58 6.66 8.57 1.49
C VAL A 58 7.15 9.17 2.81
N ALA A 59 7.85 8.38 3.62
CA ALA A 59 8.48 8.83 4.85
C ALA A 59 9.52 9.94 4.60
N ALA A 60 10.32 9.83 3.53
CA ALA A 60 11.30 10.86 3.15
C ALA A 60 10.65 12.20 2.76
N HIS A 61 9.38 12.19 2.36
CA HIS A 61 8.57 13.39 2.10
C HIS A 61 7.77 13.85 3.33
N GLY A 62 8.01 13.26 4.51
CA GLY A 62 7.29 13.58 5.74
C GLY A 62 5.85 13.07 5.78
N GLY A 63 5.50 12.14 4.90
CA GLY A 63 4.16 11.59 4.77
C GLY A 63 3.99 10.20 5.40
N THR A 64 2.83 9.60 5.16
CA THR A 64 2.48 8.25 5.60
C THR A 64 1.81 7.44 4.48
N ILE A 65 2.02 6.13 4.48
CA ILE A 65 1.29 5.18 3.63
C ILE A 65 0.52 4.21 4.51
N SER A 66 -0.73 3.93 4.15
CA SER A 66 -1.62 3.00 4.87
C SER A 66 -2.32 2.08 3.88
N VAL A 67 -2.82 0.95 4.39
CA VAL A 67 -3.60 -0.01 3.63
C VAL A 67 -4.89 -0.32 4.38
N GLU A 68 -5.99 -0.39 3.64
CA GLU A 68 -7.27 -0.94 4.08
C GLU A 68 -7.60 -2.10 3.14
N SER A 69 -7.74 -3.31 3.67
CA SER A 69 -8.00 -4.49 2.87
C SER A 69 -8.70 -5.55 3.69
N ASP A 70 -9.54 -6.34 3.02
CA ASP A 70 -10.11 -7.58 3.54
C ASP A 70 -9.90 -8.67 2.49
N GLU A 71 -9.74 -9.92 2.92
CA GLU A 71 -9.59 -11.06 2.00
C GLU A 71 -10.82 -11.17 1.09
N GLY A 72 -10.57 -11.23 -0.22
CA GLY A 72 -11.61 -11.26 -1.27
C GLY A 72 -12.18 -9.91 -1.67
N CYS A 73 -11.82 -8.81 -1.00
CA CYS A 73 -12.36 -7.47 -1.27
C CYS A 73 -11.39 -6.54 -2.04
N GLY A 74 -10.17 -7.00 -2.33
CA GLY A 74 -9.10 -6.16 -2.84
C GLY A 74 -8.44 -5.31 -1.76
N SER A 75 -7.63 -4.34 -2.17
CA SER A 75 -6.91 -3.45 -1.25
C SER A 75 -7.05 -1.99 -1.68
N LEU A 76 -7.08 -1.10 -0.69
CA LEU A 76 -6.97 0.34 -0.84
C LEU A 76 -5.69 0.81 -0.17
N PHE A 77 -4.73 1.29 -0.95
CA PHE A 77 -3.53 1.94 -0.45
C PHE A 77 -3.74 3.45 -0.46
N ARG A 78 -3.44 4.12 0.66
CA ARG A 78 -3.55 5.57 0.79
C ARG A 78 -2.22 6.16 1.21
N VAL A 79 -1.70 7.07 0.39
CA VAL A 79 -0.53 7.91 0.69
C VAL A 79 -1.02 9.31 1.08
N SER A 80 -0.54 9.83 2.20
CA SER A 80 -0.77 11.20 2.66
C SER A 80 0.57 11.94 2.72
N LEU A 81 0.67 13.10 2.08
CA LEU A 81 1.87 13.96 2.09
C LEU A 81 1.50 15.36 2.59
N PRO A 82 2.31 16.01 3.45
CA PRO A 82 2.09 17.40 3.84
C PRO A 82 2.15 18.36 2.63
N LEU A 83 1.33 19.42 2.66
CA LEU A 83 1.32 20.54 1.70
C LEU A 83 1.95 21.81 2.28
#